data_AF-A0A5C3MPJ7-F1
#
_entry.id   AF-A0A5C3MPJ7-F1
#
_cell.length_a   1.000
_cell.length_b   1.000
_cell.length_c   1.000
_cell.angle_alpha   90.00
_cell.angle_beta   90.00
_cell.angle_gamma   90.00
#
_symmetry.space_group_name_H-M   'P 1'
#
loop_
_entity.id
_entity.type
_entity.pdbx_description
1 polymer ?
#
loop_
_entity_poly.entity_id
_entity_poly.type
_entity_poly.pdbx_seq_one_letter_code
_entity_poly.pdbx_strand_id
1 'polypeptide(L)'
;WPKWLQDFYTMAVALTWGNDWVVLLKTFIAFQRHHNFGIRHSESLPPAPHRPAIIGNWKNNAKSWSHGRSPWNAMATNAYPFDATISNWWTWWKNLQPDGRSEGVTYLPPEGDDLSQLDWAPLARAGSNGFIEVMVVLVWWGLHGRRLGKDLSDMSAAVKDVRRVILAM
;
A
#
# COMPACT_ATOMS: atom_id res chain seq x y z
N TRP A 1 4.87 1.96 19.10
CA TRP A 1 4.85 1.41 17.72
C TRP A 1 6.28 1.10 17.29
N PRO A 2 6.53 0.12 16.41
CA PRO A 2 7.87 -0.09 15.85
C PRO A 2 8.38 1.15 15.12
N LYS A 3 9.71 1.37 15.13
CA LYS A 3 10.35 2.54 14.48
C LYS A 3 9.98 2.66 13.00
N TRP A 4 9.96 1.54 12.27
CA TRP A 4 9.59 1.53 10.85
C TRP A 4 8.18 2.10 10.59
N LEU A 5 7.24 1.85 11.51
CA LEU A 5 5.87 2.33 11.39
C LEU A 5 5.77 3.81 11.76
N GLN A 6 6.57 4.26 12.74
CA GLN A 6 6.64 5.68 13.12
C GLN A 6 7.14 6.53 11.96
N ASP A 7 8.28 6.18 11.32
CA ASP A 7 8.79 7.03 10.25
C ASP A 7 7.96 6.91 8.95
N PHE A 8 7.27 5.78 8.72
CA PHE A 8 6.22 5.70 7.69
C PHE A 8 5.09 6.68 8.01
N TYR A 9 4.52 6.62 9.21
CA TYR A 9 3.35 7.40 9.60
C TYR A 9 3.63 8.90 9.61
N THR A 10 4.78 9.34 10.16
CA THR A 10 5.20 10.75 10.18
C THR A 10 5.24 11.35 8.78
N MET A 11 5.73 10.60 7.81
CA MET A 11 5.75 11.05 6.43
C MET A 11 4.36 10.96 5.79
N ALA A 12 3.64 9.85 5.99
CA ALA A 12 2.33 9.62 5.38
C ALA A 12 1.27 10.62 5.85
N VAL A 13 1.29 11.04 7.12
CA VAL A 13 0.33 12.00 7.68
C VAL A 13 0.59 13.43 7.20
N ALA A 14 1.83 13.75 6.82
CA ALA A 14 2.16 15.04 6.21
C ALA A 14 1.56 15.20 4.80
N LEU A 15 1.11 14.09 4.19
CA LEU A 15 0.48 14.09 2.88
C LEU A 15 -0.98 14.50 2.99
N THR A 16 -1.28 15.75 2.63
CA THR A 16 -2.64 16.31 2.63
C THR A 16 -3.40 15.89 1.36
N TRP A 17 -3.78 14.61 1.31
CA TRP A 17 -4.42 13.98 0.14
C TRP A 17 -5.94 13.82 0.24
N GLY A 18 -6.54 14.47 1.23
CA GLY A 18 -7.97 14.44 1.48
C GLY A 18 -8.38 13.44 2.56
N ASN A 19 -9.68 13.42 2.86
CA ASN A 19 -10.23 12.67 3.98
C ASN A 19 -10.05 11.14 3.81
N ASP A 20 -10.23 10.61 2.60
CA ASP A 20 -10.09 9.17 2.35
C ASP A 20 -8.69 8.65 2.70
N TRP A 21 -7.64 9.43 2.41
CA TRP A 21 -6.27 9.10 2.79
C TRP A 21 -6.10 9.06 4.31
N VAL A 22 -6.61 10.07 5.01
CA VAL A 22 -6.55 10.12 6.48
C VAL A 22 -7.28 8.94 7.11
N VAL A 23 -8.46 8.59 6.58
CA VAL A 23 -9.22 7.45 7.06
C VAL A 23 -8.49 6.14 6.75
N LEU A 24 -7.94 5.97 5.55
CA LEU A 24 -7.12 4.82 5.21
C LEU A 24 -5.92 4.67 6.17
N LEU A 25 -5.20 5.74 6.48
CA LEU A 25 -4.09 5.69 7.44
C LEU A 25 -4.54 5.25 8.84
N LYS A 26 -5.67 5.76 9.33
CA LYS A 26 -6.23 5.34 10.62
C LYS A 26 -6.60 3.85 10.60
N THR A 27 -7.27 3.40 9.55
CA THR A 27 -7.65 2.00 9.35
C THR A 27 -6.42 1.09 9.27
N PHE A 28 -5.38 1.48 8.52
CA PHE A 28 -4.12 0.76 8.45
C PHE A 28 -3.41 0.65 9.81
N ILE A 29 -3.36 1.74 10.59
CA ILE A 29 -2.77 1.71 11.94
C ILE A 29 -3.57 0.81 12.89
N ALA A 30 -4.90 0.81 12.79
CA ALA A 30 -5.75 -0.08 13.57
C ALA A 30 -5.49 -1.55 13.23
N PHE A 31 -5.40 -1.88 11.93
CA PHE A 31 -5.01 -3.20 11.45
C PHE A 31 -3.63 -3.63 11.98
N GLN A 32 -2.61 -2.77 11.85
CA GLN A 32 -1.27 -3.07 12.37
C GLN A 32 -1.29 -3.33 13.88
N ARG A 33 -2.07 -2.57 14.65
CA ARG A 33 -2.25 -2.79 16.10
C ARG A 33 -2.94 -4.12 16.40
N HIS A 34 -4.01 -4.45 15.69
CA HIS A 34 -4.76 -5.69 15.86
C HIS A 34 -3.87 -6.93 15.70
N HIS A 35 -2.96 -6.89 14.72
CA HIS A 35 -1.99 -7.97 14.45
C HIS A 35 -0.66 -7.81 15.21
N ASN A 36 -0.63 -7.06 16.32
CA ASN A 36 0.57 -6.84 17.14
C ASN A 36 1.81 -6.41 16.31
N PHE A 37 1.59 -5.59 15.28
CA PHE A 37 2.60 -5.05 14.37
C PHE A 37 3.48 -6.10 13.68
N GLY A 38 3.01 -7.34 13.54
CA GLY A 38 3.80 -8.44 12.97
C GLY A 38 5.02 -8.83 13.82
N ILE A 39 5.00 -8.57 15.14
CA ILE A 39 6.14 -8.85 16.04
C ILE A 39 6.51 -10.34 16.08
N ARG A 40 5.54 -11.24 15.90
CA ARG A 40 5.77 -12.69 16.06
C ARG A 40 6.22 -13.38 14.76
N HIS A 41 5.87 -12.83 13.60
CA HIS A 41 6.26 -13.37 12.31
C HIS A 41 6.44 -12.22 11.30
N SER A 42 7.63 -12.13 10.68
CA SER A 42 7.87 -11.28 9.51
C SER A 42 7.16 -11.90 8.30
N GLU A 43 5.85 -11.88 8.30
CA GLU A 43 5.08 -12.43 7.20
C GLU A 43 5.15 -11.47 6.02
N SER A 44 5.59 -11.99 4.89
CA SER A 44 5.57 -11.25 3.64
C SER A 44 4.22 -11.43 2.98
N LEU A 45 3.80 -10.43 2.21
CA LEU A 45 2.71 -10.62 1.26
C LEU A 45 3.00 -11.85 0.35
N PRO A 46 1.95 -12.59 -0.06
CA PRO A 46 2.14 -13.72 -0.96
C PRO A 46 2.82 -13.27 -2.26
N PRO A 47 3.60 -14.14 -2.91
CA PRO A 47 4.17 -13.82 -4.20
C PRO A 47 3.04 -13.58 -5.20
N ALA A 48 3.07 -12.42 -5.85
CA ALA A 48 2.13 -12.06 -6.90
C ALA A 48 2.89 -11.39 -8.05
N PRO A 49 2.49 -11.63 -9.31
CA PRO A 49 3.14 -11.07 -10.48
C PRO A 49 2.99 -9.53 -10.51
N HIS A 50 3.81 -8.87 -11.32
CA HIS A 50 3.78 -7.41 -11.53
C HIS A 50 4.04 -6.55 -10.29
N ARG A 51 4.58 -7.11 -9.22
CA ARG A 51 4.96 -6.35 -8.01
C ARG A 51 5.79 -5.11 -8.37
N PRO A 52 5.34 -3.89 -8.03
CA PRO A 52 6.07 -2.66 -8.41
C PRO A 52 7.51 -2.64 -7.88
N ALA A 53 8.46 -2.35 -8.76
CA ALA A 53 9.90 -2.33 -8.46
C ALA A 53 10.27 -1.34 -7.34
N ILE A 54 9.43 -0.32 -7.12
CA ILE A 54 9.55 0.64 -6.01
C ILE A 54 9.57 -0.07 -4.66
N ILE A 55 8.84 -1.16 -4.50
CA ILE A 55 8.82 -1.91 -3.23
C ILE A 55 10.21 -2.51 -2.96
N GLY A 56 10.86 -3.09 -3.97
CA GLY A 56 12.22 -3.62 -3.83
C GLY A 56 13.22 -2.53 -3.48
N ASN A 57 13.13 -1.38 -4.14
CA ASN A 57 13.96 -0.22 -3.84
C ASN A 57 13.70 0.35 -2.44
N TRP A 58 12.44 0.45 -2.01
CA TRP A 58 12.08 0.85 -0.66
C TRP A 58 12.72 -0.07 0.37
N LYS A 59 12.59 -1.40 0.20
CA LYS A 59 13.20 -2.40 1.10
C LYS A 59 14.71 -2.30 1.16
N ASN A 60 15.37 -2.13 0.01
CA ASN A 60 16.82 -2.01 -0.05
C ASN A 60 17.33 -0.74 0.64
N ASN A 61 16.61 0.38 0.47
CA ASN A 61 16.89 1.64 1.15
C ASN A 61 16.34 1.68 2.57
N ALA A 62 15.54 0.69 2.99
CA ALA A 62 15.03 0.61 4.35
C ALA A 62 16.15 0.33 5.37
N LYS A 63 17.28 -0.20 4.90
CA LYS A 63 18.51 -0.32 5.69
C LYS A 63 19.15 1.04 6.00
N SER A 64 18.75 2.12 5.32
CA SER A 64 19.25 3.48 5.59
C SER A 64 18.52 4.20 6.74
N TRP A 65 17.43 3.63 7.26
CA TRP A 65 16.69 4.19 8.42
C TRP A 65 17.58 4.24 9.68
N SER A 66 18.58 3.36 9.78
CA SER A 66 19.56 3.34 10.87
C SER A 66 20.59 4.47 10.80
N HIS A 67 20.73 5.14 9.65
CA HIS A 67 21.71 6.21 9.42
C HIS A 67 21.08 7.61 9.29
N GLY A 68 19.84 7.78 9.74
CA GLY A 68 19.14 9.07 9.71
C GLY A 68 18.74 9.55 8.31
N ARG A 69 18.83 8.68 7.28
CA ARG A 69 18.38 9.01 5.92
C ARG A 69 16.98 8.47 5.69
N SER A 70 16.06 9.37 5.36
CA SER A 70 14.70 9.04 4.98
C SER A 70 14.69 8.30 3.62
N PRO A 71 14.14 7.08 3.52
CA PRO A 71 14.06 6.35 2.24
C PRO A 71 13.12 7.02 1.24
N TRP A 72 12.23 7.88 1.75
CA TRP A 72 11.30 8.65 0.95
C TRP A 72 12.04 9.58 -0.01
N ASN A 73 13.21 10.09 0.37
CA ASN A 73 14.05 10.88 -0.53
C ASN A 73 14.51 10.07 -1.75
N ALA A 74 15.02 8.84 -1.51
CA ALA A 74 15.46 7.95 -2.59
C ALA A 74 14.29 7.51 -3.49
N MET A 75 13.09 7.36 -2.91
CA MET A 75 11.90 7.06 -3.69
C MET A 75 11.37 8.26 -4.49
N ALA A 76 11.52 9.48 -3.97
CA ALA A 76 11.12 10.72 -4.66
C ALA A 76 12.05 11.08 -5.84
N THR A 77 13.27 10.54 -5.89
CA THR A 77 14.24 10.82 -6.96
C THR A 77 14.28 9.76 -8.05
N ASN A 78 13.77 8.55 -7.80
CA ASN A 78 13.89 7.46 -8.76
C ASN A 78 12.88 7.59 -9.92
N ALA A 79 13.42 7.52 -11.14
CA ALA A 79 12.69 7.62 -12.41
C ALA A 79 12.02 6.29 -12.79
N TYR A 80 11.05 5.84 -11.99
CA TYR A 80 10.15 4.77 -12.46
C TYR A 80 9.15 5.36 -13.45
N PRO A 81 8.88 4.73 -14.60
CA PRO A 81 7.85 5.19 -15.53
C PRO A 81 6.50 5.20 -14.83
N PHE A 82 5.88 6.37 -14.70
CA PHE A 82 4.69 6.57 -13.86
C PHE A 82 3.53 5.66 -14.30
N ASP A 83 3.11 5.77 -15.57
CA ASP A 83 1.94 5.07 -16.07
C ASP A 83 2.14 3.53 -16.04
N ALA A 84 3.34 3.04 -16.39
CA ALA A 84 3.65 1.61 -16.31
C ALA A 84 3.68 1.10 -14.86
N THR A 85 4.11 1.94 -13.91
CA THR A 85 4.10 1.59 -12.49
C THR A 85 2.67 1.47 -11.97
N ILE A 86 1.77 2.38 -12.36
CA ILE A 86 0.38 2.35 -11.95
C ILE A 86 -0.33 1.13 -12.51
N SER A 87 -0.12 0.83 -13.80
CA SER A 87 -0.64 -0.38 -14.45
C SER A 87 -0.17 -1.67 -13.75
N ASN A 88 1.14 -1.74 -13.42
CA ASN A 88 1.71 -2.86 -12.68
C ASN A 88 1.13 -2.95 -11.26
N TRP A 89 0.90 -1.83 -10.58
CA TRP A 89 0.30 -1.82 -9.25
C TRP A 89 -1.12 -2.39 -9.26
N TRP A 90 -1.97 -1.97 -10.19
CA TRP A 90 -3.33 -2.53 -10.31
C TRP A 90 -3.32 -4.03 -10.61
N THR A 91 -2.44 -4.46 -11.51
CA THR A 91 -2.28 -5.89 -11.83
C THR A 91 -1.80 -6.68 -10.61
N TRP A 92 -0.76 -6.20 -9.93
CA TRP A 92 -0.25 -6.82 -8.71
C TRP A 92 -1.30 -6.85 -7.60
N TRP A 93 -1.99 -5.72 -7.39
CA TRP A 93 -3.01 -5.58 -6.37
C TRP A 93 -4.17 -6.53 -6.60
N LYS A 94 -4.64 -6.71 -7.84
CA LYS A 94 -5.66 -7.71 -8.18
C LYS A 94 -5.19 -9.12 -7.84
N ASN A 95 -3.96 -9.48 -8.20
CA ASN A 95 -3.41 -10.83 -7.97
C ASN A 95 -3.10 -11.15 -6.50
N LEU A 96 -3.10 -10.16 -5.61
CA LEU A 96 -2.95 -10.37 -4.16
C LEU A 96 -4.26 -10.78 -3.47
N GLN A 97 -5.38 -10.65 -4.16
CA GLN A 97 -6.71 -10.74 -3.57
C GLN A 97 -7.25 -12.17 -3.72
N PRO A 98 -8.15 -12.59 -2.81
CA PRO A 98 -8.81 -13.87 -2.93
C PRO A 98 -9.60 -14.01 -4.24
N ASP A 99 -9.71 -15.25 -4.69
CA ASP A 99 -10.59 -15.63 -5.78
C ASP A 99 -12.05 -15.24 -5.46
N GLY A 100 -12.81 -14.88 -6.49
CA GLY A 100 -14.19 -14.39 -6.34
C GLY A 100 -14.32 -12.88 -6.12
N ARG A 101 -13.22 -12.14 -5.87
CA ARG A 101 -13.29 -10.67 -5.77
C ARG A 101 -13.39 -9.96 -7.13
N SER A 102 -12.81 -10.52 -8.17
CA SER A 102 -12.58 -9.79 -9.43
C SER A 102 -13.03 -10.59 -10.66
N GLU A 103 -14.34 -10.78 -10.79
CA GLU A 103 -14.97 -11.39 -11.98
C GLU A 103 -15.16 -10.40 -13.16
N GLY A 104 -14.67 -9.16 -13.04
CA GLY A 104 -14.89 -8.09 -14.02
C GLY A 104 -13.64 -7.57 -14.76
N VAL A 105 -13.89 -6.77 -15.82
CA VAL A 105 -12.88 -6.01 -16.59
C VAL A 105 -12.27 -4.88 -15.75
N THR A 106 -12.97 -4.42 -14.72
CA THR A 106 -12.50 -3.37 -13.82
C THR A 106 -11.68 -3.95 -12.67
N TYR A 107 -10.58 -3.29 -12.31
CA TYR A 107 -9.74 -3.63 -11.16
C TYR A 107 -10.43 -3.44 -9.80
N LEU A 108 -11.64 -2.89 -9.80
CA LEU A 108 -12.43 -2.57 -8.63
C LEU A 108 -13.69 -3.46 -8.64
N PRO A 109 -14.01 -4.12 -7.51
CA PRO A 109 -15.32 -4.73 -7.35
C PRO A 109 -16.41 -3.65 -7.28
N PRO A 110 -17.64 -3.94 -7.74
CA PRO A 110 -18.79 -3.07 -7.54
C PRO A 110 -18.90 -2.54 -6.09
N GLU A 111 -19.44 -1.32 -5.97
CA GLU A 111 -19.87 -0.82 -4.66
C GLU A 111 -21.05 -1.67 -4.19
N GLY A 112 -20.92 -2.32 -3.03
CA GLY A 112 -21.96 -3.15 -2.43
C GLY A 112 -21.61 -4.64 -2.26
N ASP A 113 -20.52 -5.12 -2.88
CA ASP A 113 -20.08 -6.50 -2.68
C ASP A 113 -19.73 -6.78 -1.22
N ASP A 114 -20.27 -7.86 -0.69
CA ASP A 114 -19.95 -8.37 0.64
C ASP A 114 -18.58 -9.06 0.62
N LEU A 115 -17.55 -8.29 0.92
CA LEU A 115 -16.18 -8.78 1.01
C LEU A 115 -15.94 -9.70 2.23
N SER A 116 -16.88 -9.80 3.18
CA SER A 116 -16.69 -10.59 4.42
C SER A 116 -16.67 -12.09 4.19
N GLN A 117 -17.17 -12.56 3.04
CA GLN A 117 -17.24 -13.98 2.70
C GLN A 117 -15.96 -14.51 2.04
N LEU A 118 -14.99 -13.65 1.74
CA LEU A 118 -13.75 -14.03 1.06
C LEU A 118 -12.63 -14.35 2.06
N ASP A 119 -11.74 -15.28 1.71
CA ASP A 119 -10.59 -15.61 2.55
C ASP A 119 -9.46 -14.56 2.40
N TRP A 120 -9.41 -13.62 3.34
CA TRP A 120 -8.36 -12.59 3.39
C TRP A 120 -7.10 -13.00 4.15
N ALA A 121 -7.07 -14.20 4.75
CA ALA A 121 -5.94 -14.63 5.57
C ALA A 121 -4.58 -14.56 4.84
N PRO A 122 -4.48 -14.86 3.52
CA PRO A 122 -3.22 -14.70 2.80
C PRO A 122 -2.70 -13.26 2.76
N LEU A 123 -3.61 -12.28 2.70
CA LEU A 123 -3.30 -10.85 2.53
C LEU A 123 -3.24 -10.09 3.88
N ALA A 124 -3.80 -10.65 4.95
CA ALA A 124 -3.79 -10.13 6.33
C ALA A 124 -2.40 -10.20 7.00
N ARG A 125 -1.37 -9.66 6.33
CA ARG A 125 0.03 -9.68 6.78
C ARG A 125 0.41 -8.33 7.37
N ALA A 126 0.63 -8.28 8.67
CA ALA A 126 1.13 -7.09 9.36
C ALA A 126 2.67 -7.04 9.36
N GLY A 127 3.24 -5.92 9.83
CA GLY A 127 4.68 -5.76 9.95
C GLY A 127 5.36 -5.11 8.73
N SER A 128 6.69 -5.04 8.77
CA SER A 128 7.52 -4.30 7.81
C SER A 128 7.64 -4.94 6.42
N ASN A 129 7.18 -6.19 6.26
CA ASN A 129 7.17 -6.92 4.99
C ASN A 129 5.75 -7.27 4.49
N GLY A 130 4.72 -6.86 5.24
CA GLY A 130 3.34 -7.16 4.92
C GLY A 130 2.67 -6.01 4.18
N PHE A 131 1.46 -5.68 4.62
CA PHE A 131 0.56 -4.72 3.98
C PHE A 131 1.11 -3.30 3.86
N ILE A 132 2.15 -2.93 4.62
CA ILE A 132 2.84 -1.65 4.43
C ILE A 132 3.37 -1.48 3.01
N GLU A 133 3.71 -2.55 2.30
CA GLU A 133 4.19 -2.48 0.91
C GLU A 133 3.16 -1.84 -0.03
N VAL A 134 1.87 -2.14 0.17
CA VAL A 134 0.77 -1.52 -0.58
C VAL A 134 0.72 -0.03 -0.30
N MET A 135 0.81 0.33 0.99
CA MET A 135 0.81 1.73 1.45
C MET A 135 2.00 2.52 0.90
N VAL A 136 3.20 1.91 0.83
CA VAL A 136 4.41 2.53 0.27
C VAL A 136 4.21 2.92 -1.20
N VAL A 137 3.59 2.05 -2.01
CA VAL A 137 3.35 2.38 -3.42
C VAL A 137 2.31 3.50 -3.56
N LEU A 138 1.25 3.53 -2.74
CA LEU A 138 0.31 4.64 -2.73
C LEU A 138 0.99 5.96 -2.37
N VAL A 139 1.92 5.94 -1.42
CA VAL A 139 2.70 7.14 -1.09
C VAL A 139 3.59 7.57 -2.26
N TRP A 140 4.28 6.62 -2.89
CA TRP A 140 5.07 6.93 -4.08
C TRP A 140 4.19 7.53 -5.19
N TRP A 141 3.01 6.94 -5.42
CA TRP A 141 2.07 7.39 -6.44
C TRP A 141 1.66 8.84 -6.22
N GLY A 142 1.12 9.19 -5.05
CA GLY A 142 0.65 10.56 -4.84
C GLY A 142 1.77 11.60 -4.83
N LEU A 143 2.97 11.26 -4.36
CA LEU A 143 4.12 12.18 -4.39
C LEU A 143 4.55 12.47 -5.83
N HIS A 144 4.72 11.42 -6.64
CA HIS A 144 5.18 11.58 -8.02
C HIS A 144 4.11 12.09 -8.96
N GLY A 145 2.87 11.63 -8.80
CA GLY A 145 1.76 12.08 -9.62
C GLY A 145 1.53 13.58 -9.47
N ARG A 146 1.57 14.11 -8.22
CA ARG A 146 1.51 15.56 -7.98
C ARG A 146 2.67 16.30 -8.64
N ARG A 147 3.90 15.81 -8.47
CA ARG A 147 5.10 16.42 -9.08
C ARG A 147 5.01 16.48 -10.61
N LEU A 148 4.39 15.47 -11.22
CA LEU A 148 4.21 15.36 -12.67
C LEU A 148 2.92 16.02 -13.18
N GLY A 149 2.10 16.61 -12.30
CA GLY A 149 0.80 17.18 -12.68
C GLY A 149 -0.20 16.15 -13.23
N LYS A 150 -0.09 14.89 -12.81
CA LYS A 150 -0.98 13.79 -13.23
C LYS A 150 -2.32 13.88 -12.51
N ASP A 151 -3.37 13.39 -13.17
CA ASP A 151 -4.63 13.11 -12.51
C ASP A 151 -4.44 11.98 -11.46
N LEU A 152 -5.04 12.17 -10.29
CA LEU A 152 -4.96 11.27 -9.14
C LEU A 152 -6.31 10.62 -8.82
N SER A 153 -7.28 10.72 -9.73
CA SER A 153 -8.58 10.02 -9.63
C SER A 153 -8.40 8.52 -9.40
N ASP A 154 -7.54 7.86 -10.20
CA ASP A 154 -7.19 6.44 -10.04
C ASP A 154 -6.57 6.14 -8.66
N MET A 155 -5.76 7.05 -8.13
CA MET A 155 -5.18 6.90 -6.80
C MET A 155 -6.24 7.02 -5.71
N SER A 156 -7.21 7.92 -5.87
CA SER A 156 -8.35 8.02 -4.94
C SER A 156 -9.15 6.71 -4.92
N ALA A 157 -9.37 6.11 -6.09
CA ALA A 157 -10.03 4.82 -6.20
C ALA A 157 -9.22 3.70 -5.51
N ALA A 158 -7.91 3.67 -5.73
CA ALA A 158 -7.00 2.75 -5.04
C ALA A 158 -7.03 2.91 -3.51
N VAL A 159 -7.03 4.15 -3.00
CA VAL A 159 -7.11 4.44 -1.56
C VAL A 159 -8.41 3.91 -0.94
N LYS A 160 -9.55 4.13 -1.60
CA LYS A 160 -10.86 3.63 -1.15
C LYS A 160 -10.90 2.11 -1.15
N ASP A 161 -10.37 1.50 -2.20
CA ASP A 161 -10.35 0.05 -2.36
C ASP A 161 -9.46 -0.62 -1.30
N VAL A 162 -8.22 -0.14 -1.13
CA VAL A 162 -7.30 -0.63 -0.09
C VAL A 162 -7.93 -0.51 1.30
N ARG A 163 -8.67 0.57 1.57
CA ARG A 163 -9.40 0.73 2.83
C ARG A 163 -10.48 -0.35 2.99
N ARG A 164 -11.32 -0.59 1.98
CA ARG A 164 -12.36 -1.65 2.03
C ARG A 164 -11.75 -3.00 2.36
N VAL A 165 -10.59 -3.29 1.77
CA VAL A 165 -9.86 -4.54 1.96
C VAL A 165 -9.33 -4.71 3.37
N ILE A 166 -8.71 -3.67 3.93
CA ILE A 166 -8.25 -3.73 5.32
C ILE A 166 -9.44 -3.93 6.28
N LEU A 167 -10.63 -3.38 5.97
CA LEU A 167 -11.82 -3.55 6.79
C LEU A 167 -12.45 -4.95 6.69
N ALA A 168 -12.11 -5.71 5.65
CA ALA A 168 -12.58 -7.08 5.46
C ALA A 168 -11.63 -8.14 6.05
N MET A 169 -10.44 -7.72 6.51
CA MET A 169 -9.44 -8.54 7.22
C MET A 169 -9.66 -8.53 8.72
#